data_AF-A0A953SWU8-F1
#
_entry.id   AF-A0A953SWU8-F1
#
_cell.length_a   1.000
_cell.length_b   1.000
_cell.length_c   1.000
_cell.angle_alpha   90.00
_cell.angle_beta   90.00
_cell.angle_gamma   90.00
#
_symmetry.space_group_name_H-M   'P 1'
#
loop_
_entity.id
_entity.type
_entity.pdbx_description
1 polymer ?
#
loop_
_entity_poly.entity_id
_entity_poly.type
_entity_poly.pdbx_seq_one_letter_code
_entity_poly.pdbx_strand_id
1 'polypeptide(L)'
;DILVVTMASIIFCGVFYFYLRNAGTPDEITIKKLFNWAIYWLVLGLFFEAYEGGIQKGRPTLSFYFVTTGLAIFLLMSFFIIIQLLKKEKYLKLLIDNGQNPMLAYAGGTNLLNPLLSILFIDNLFAFLTVSPWLGVIKGIATTLLLAYTVKIFTKRNIFWRT
;
A
#
# COMPACT_ATOMS: atom_id res chain seq x y z
N ASP A 1 12.00 -22.60 -3.65
CA ASP A 1 11.51 -23.50 -2.58
C ASP A 1 10.83 -22.74 -1.46
N ILE A 2 9.59 -23.11 -1.15
CA ILE A 2 8.77 -22.49 -0.08
C ILE A 2 9.51 -22.52 1.28
N LEU A 3 10.18 -23.64 1.57
CA LEU A 3 11.01 -23.81 2.77
C LEU A 3 12.07 -22.72 2.91
N VAL A 4 12.81 -22.40 1.84
CA VAL A 4 13.87 -21.38 1.87
C VAL A 4 13.29 -20.00 2.19
N VAL A 5 12.15 -19.65 1.59
CA VAL A 5 11.48 -18.37 1.84
C VAL A 5 11.00 -18.30 3.29
N THR A 6 10.36 -19.36 3.80
CA THR A 6 9.90 -19.40 5.20
C THR A 6 11.05 -19.30 6.20
N MET A 7 12.16 -20.01 5.97
CA MET A 7 13.34 -19.92 6.82
C MET A 7 13.95 -18.52 6.79
N ALA A 8 14.08 -17.91 5.61
CA ALA A 8 14.57 -16.54 5.48
C ALA A 8 13.68 -15.53 6.22
N SER A 9 12.35 -15.67 6.12
CA SER A 9 11.40 -14.81 6.83
C SER A 9 11.52 -14.95 8.35
N ILE A 10 11.67 -16.17 8.87
CA ILE A 10 11.86 -16.42 10.31
C ILE A 10 13.17 -15.80 10.80
N ILE A 11 14.27 -15.99 10.05
CA ILE A 11 15.58 -15.40 10.39
C ILE A 11 15.46 -13.87 10.41
N PHE A 12 14.84 -13.27 9.38
CA PHE A 12 14.65 -11.83 9.31
C PHE A 12 13.83 -11.30 10.49
N CYS A 13 12.72 -11.96 10.84
CA CYS A 13 11.92 -11.61 12.01
C CYS A 13 12.71 -11.74 13.32
N GLY A 14 13.53 -12.79 13.46
CA GLY A 14 14.37 -13.01 14.64
C GLY A 14 15.45 -11.93 14.82
N VAL A 15 16.15 -11.58 13.73
CA VAL A 15 17.13 -10.49 13.72
C VAL A 15 16.47 -9.16 14.06
N PHE A 16 15.31 -8.88 13.45
CA PHE A 16 14.58 -7.64 13.69
C PHE A 16 14.04 -7.55 15.14
N TYR A 17 13.56 -8.67 15.69
CA TYR A 17 13.16 -8.76 17.10
C TYR A 17 14.35 -8.46 18.04
N PHE A 18 15.52 -9.03 17.75
CA PHE A 18 16.73 -8.79 18.53
C PHE A 18 17.14 -7.31 18.50
N TYR A 19 17.09 -6.68 17.33
CA TYR A 19 17.34 -5.25 17.17
C TYR A 19 16.36 -4.39 18.00
N LEU A 20 15.08 -4.74 18.01
CA LEU A 20 14.04 -4.04 18.77
C LEU A 20 14.01 -4.37 20.27
N ARG A 21 14.82 -5.34 20.73
CA ARG A 21 14.83 -5.74 22.16
C ARG A 21 15.19 -4.57 23.05
N ASN A 22 16.19 -3.78 22.64
CA ASN A 22 16.72 -2.64 23.37
C ASN A 22 16.13 -1.30 22.92
N ALA A 23 14.91 -1.30 22.38
CA ALA A 23 14.20 -0.09 21.98
C ALA A 23 14.11 0.92 23.13
N GLY A 24 14.74 2.08 22.97
CA GLY A 24 14.82 3.13 23.98
C GLY A 24 14.13 4.44 23.58
N THR A 25 13.98 4.69 22.27
CA THR A 25 13.31 5.90 21.75
C THR A 25 11.81 5.68 21.59
N PRO A 26 10.97 6.74 21.64
CA PRO A 26 9.52 6.61 21.45
C PRO A 26 9.13 6.00 20.09
N ASP A 27 9.90 6.29 19.05
CA ASP A 27 9.69 5.73 17.71
C ASP A 27 10.01 4.23 17.66
N GLU A 28 11.13 3.80 18.26
CA GLU A 28 11.48 2.37 18.37
C GLU A 28 10.48 1.58 19.20
N ILE A 29 9.96 2.17 20.29
CA ILE A 29 8.89 1.56 21.10
C ILE A 29 7.62 1.37 20.27
N THR A 30 7.27 2.35 19.44
CA THR A 30 6.12 2.26 18.52
C THR A 30 6.32 1.15 17.49
N ILE A 31 7.50 1.08 16.87
CA ILE A 31 7.87 0.02 15.92
C ILE A 31 7.80 -1.35 16.60
N LYS A 32 8.32 -1.48 17.82
CA LYS A 32 8.26 -2.73 18.60
C LYS A 32 6.83 -3.19 18.87
N LYS A 33 5.93 -2.26 19.23
CA LYS A 33 4.50 -2.58 19.42
C LYS A 33 3.86 -3.04 18.11
N LEU A 34 4.08 -2.31 17.01
CA LEU A 34 3.55 -2.69 15.69
C LEU A 34 4.08 -4.07 15.26
N PHE A 35 5.37 -4.33 15.45
CA PHE A 35 5.99 -5.61 15.11
C PHE A 35 5.39 -6.78 15.90
N ASN A 36 5.21 -6.64 17.21
CA ASN A 36 4.59 -7.67 18.03
C ASN A 36 3.15 -7.97 17.60
N TRP A 37 2.36 -6.93 17.31
CA TRP A 37 1.00 -7.10 16.78
C TRP A 37 0.99 -7.75 15.39
N ALA A 38 1.90 -7.35 14.50
CA ALA A 38 2.02 -7.91 13.17
C ALA A 38 2.31 -9.42 13.22
N ILE A 39 3.27 -9.84 14.05
CA ILE A 39 3.58 -11.26 14.26
C ILE A 39 2.38 -11.99 14.85
N TYR A 40 1.74 -11.43 15.87
CA TYR A 40 0.59 -12.07 16.53
C TYR A 40 -0.51 -12.38 15.51
N TRP A 41 -0.93 -11.39 14.72
CA TRP A 41 -1.98 -11.58 13.72
C TRP A 41 -1.55 -12.53 12.60
N LEU A 42 -0.30 -12.45 12.15
CA LEU A 42 0.21 -13.31 11.09
C LEU A 42 0.26 -14.79 11.53
N VAL A 43 0.80 -15.07 12.72
CA VAL A 43 0.87 -16.45 13.26
C VAL A 43 -0.54 -17.00 13.51
N LEU A 44 -1.44 -16.18 14.06
CA LEU A 44 -2.84 -16.57 14.26
C LEU A 44 -3.52 -16.91 12.92
N GLY A 45 -3.30 -16.10 11.89
CA GLY A 45 -3.85 -16.35 10.55
C GLY A 45 -3.31 -17.61 9.89
N LEU A 46 -2.01 -17.89 10.02
CA LEU A 46 -1.38 -19.13 9.54
C LEU A 46 -1.89 -20.36 10.29
N PHE A 47 -2.21 -20.24 11.58
CA PHE A 47 -2.81 -21.34 12.34
C PHE A 47 -4.20 -21.71 11.81
N PHE A 48 -5.04 -20.71 11.53
CA PHE A 48 -6.36 -20.95 10.93
C PHE A 48 -6.28 -21.43 9.47
N GLU A 49 -5.20 -21.10 8.76
CA GLU A 49 -5.00 -21.54 7.37
C GLU A 49 -5.01 -23.07 7.23
N ALA A 50 -4.35 -23.76 8.17
CA ALA A 50 -4.30 -25.23 8.20
C ALA A 50 -5.68 -25.86 8.44
N TYR A 51 -6.58 -25.16 9.14
CA TYR A 51 -7.94 -25.61 9.40
C TYR A 51 -8.88 -25.35 8.21
N GLU A 52 -8.71 -24.21 7.52
CA GLU A 52 -9.59 -23.78 6.42
C GLU A 52 -9.17 -24.32 5.04
N GLY A 53 -8.05 -25.05 4.97
CA GLY A 53 -7.52 -25.60 3.72
C GLY A 53 -6.92 -24.53 2.79
N GLY A 54 -6.46 -23.41 3.36
CA GLY A 54 -5.85 -22.30 2.63
C GLY A 54 -6.75 -21.07 2.42
N ILE A 55 -6.17 -20.00 1.88
CA ILE A 55 -6.88 -18.77 1.53
C ILE A 55 -7.67 -18.95 0.23
N GLN A 56 -8.99 -18.89 0.31
CA GLN A 56 -9.89 -19.10 -0.82
C GLN A 56 -10.35 -17.77 -1.43
N LYS A 57 -10.54 -17.73 -2.77
CA LYS A 57 -11.05 -16.54 -3.48
C LYS A 57 -12.56 -16.31 -3.34
N GLY A 58 -13.33 -17.35 -2.96
CA GLY A 58 -14.78 -17.30 -2.95
C GLY A 58 -15.37 -16.72 -1.66
N ARG A 59 -15.11 -17.39 -0.53
CA ARG A 59 -15.55 -16.93 0.79
C ARG A 59 -14.35 -16.37 1.55
N PRO A 60 -14.48 -15.23 2.22
CA PRO A 60 -13.40 -14.71 3.05
C PRO A 60 -13.21 -15.64 4.25
N THR A 61 -11.99 -16.13 4.43
CA THR A 61 -11.60 -17.03 5.51
C THR A 61 -11.08 -16.25 6.73
N LEU A 62 -11.11 -16.83 7.93
CA LEU A 62 -10.52 -16.17 9.11
C LEU A 62 -9.01 -15.97 8.92
N SER A 63 -8.35 -16.96 8.32
CA SER A 63 -6.96 -16.86 7.90
C SER A 63 -6.72 -15.65 7.01
N PHE A 64 -7.57 -15.41 5.99
CA PHE A 64 -7.43 -14.26 5.09
C PHE A 64 -7.44 -12.94 5.86
N TYR A 65 -8.38 -12.75 6.79
CA TYR A 65 -8.45 -11.52 7.57
C TYR A 65 -7.19 -11.31 8.41
N PHE A 66 -6.78 -12.31 9.19
CA PHE A 66 -5.65 -12.17 10.12
C PHE A 66 -4.30 -12.07 9.41
N VAL A 67 -4.05 -12.87 8.37
CA VAL A 67 -2.82 -12.76 7.57
C VAL A 67 -2.75 -11.39 6.89
N THR A 68 -3.86 -10.92 6.31
CA THR A 68 -3.91 -9.61 5.65
C THR A 68 -3.69 -8.48 6.66
N THR A 69 -4.27 -8.56 7.86
CA THR A 69 -4.02 -7.58 8.93
C THR A 69 -2.56 -7.57 9.36
N GLY A 70 -1.94 -8.74 9.57
CA GLY A 70 -0.51 -8.84 9.90
C GLY A 70 0.38 -8.17 8.84
N LEU A 71 0.12 -8.49 7.56
CA LEU A 71 0.84 -7.90 6.43
C LEU A 71 0.61 -6.39 6.29
N ALA A 72 -0.61 -5.90 6.54
CA ALA A 72 -0.93 -4.48 6.54
C ALA A 72 -0.16 -3.73 7.65
N ILE A 73 -0.01 -4.32 8.84
CA ILE A 73 0.80 -3.73 9.91
C ILE A 73 2.29 -3.71 9.54
N PHE A 74 2.83 -4.76 8.90
CA PHE A 74 4.20 -4.75 8.37
C PHE A 74 4.42 -3.65 7.31
N LEU A 75 3.44 -3.45 6.41
CA LEU A 75 3.47 -2.38 5.42
C LEU A 75 3.46 -1.00 6.10
N LEU A 76 2.55 -0.81 7.07
CA LEU A 76 2.45 0.43 7.85
C LEU A 76 3.75 0.73 8.60
N MET A 77 4.34 -0.28 9.24
CA MET A 77 5.63 -0.18 9.93
C MET A 77 6.75 0.21 8.95
N SER A 78 6.75 -0.33 7.73
CA SER A 78 7.72 0.02 6.69
C SER A 78 7.60 1.50 6.29
N PHE A 79 6.38 2.01 6.08
CA PHE A 79 6.17 3.43 5.83
C PHE A 79 6.56 4.31 7.01
N PHE A 80 6.26 3.88 8.24
CA PHE A 80 6.68 4.59 9.45
C PHE A 80 8.19 4.74 9.50
N ILE A 81 8.95 3.67 9.25
CA ILE A 81 10.43 3.72 9.21
C ILE A 81 10.93 4.68 8.12
N ILE A 82 10.37 4.60 6.90
CA ILE A 82 10.81 5.46 5.78
C ILE A 82 10.54 6.95 6.06
N ILE A 83 9.37 7.26 6.64
CA ILE A 83 8.94 8.64 6.86
C ILE A 83 9.59 9.22 8.12
N GLN A 84 9.51 8.52 9.25
CA GLN A 84 9.94 9.04 10.56
C GLN A 84 11.44 8.84 10.80
N LEU A 85 11.95 7.60 10.63
CA LEU A 85 13.35 7.29 10.93
C LEU A 85 14.29 7.76 9.82
N LEU A 86 13.99 7.44 8.56
CA LEU A 86 14.85 7.80 7.43
C LEU A 86 14.64 9.24 6.94
N LYS A 87 13.57 9.92 7.41
CA LYS A 87 13.18 11.28 7.01
C LYS A 87 13.08 11.45 5.49
N LYS A 88 12.60 10.40 4.78
CA LYS A 88 12.49 10.36 3.31
C LYS A 88 11.07 10.68 2.81
N GLU A 89 10.33 11.51 3.54
CA GLU A 89 8.95 11.92 3.20
C GLU A 89 8.83 12.42 1.75
N LYS A 90 9.84 13.16 1.24
CA LYS A 90 9.83 13.73 -0.12
C LYS A 90 9.53 12.69 -1.21
N TYR A 91 10.05 11.47 -1.08
CA TYR A 91 9.86 10.40 -2.07
C TYR A 91 8.45 9.81 -2.02
N LEU A 92 7.84 9.80 -0.84
CA LEU A 92 6.47 9.33 -0.62
C LEU A 92 5.43 10.45 -0.68
N LYS A 93 5.85 11.69 -0.94
CA LYS A 93 4.97 12.86 -0.86
C LYS A 93 3.76 12.77 -1.78
N LEU A 94 3.92 12.21 -2.98
CA LEU A 94 2.79 11.95 -3.88
C LEU A 94 1.75 11.03 -3.23
N LEU A 95 2.20 9.95 -2.58
CA LEU A 95 1.35 8.99 -1.90
C LEU A 95 0.68 9.61 -0.65
N ILE A 96 1.43 10.39 0.12
CA ILE A 96 0.92 11.10 1.31
C ILE A 96 -0.17 12.11 0.92
N ASP A 97 0.08 12.94 -0.09
CA ASP A 97 -0.88 13.94 -0.58
C ASP A 97 -2.18 13.25 -1.10
N ASN A 98 -2.06 12.08 -1.74
CA ASN A 98 -3.22 11.30 -2.16
C ASN A 98 -3.98 10.68 -0.98
N GLY A 99 -3.27 10.19 0.04
CA GLY A 99 -3.87 9.63 1.26
C GLY A 99 -4.61 10.64 2.12
N GLN A 100 -4.26 11.94 2.02
CA GLN A 100 -4.98 13.02 2.69
C GLN A 100 -6.33 13.35 2.05
N ASN A 101 -6.55 12.98 0.79
CA ASN A 101 -7.79 13.24 0.05
C ASN A 101 -8.25 11.99 -0.73
N PRO A 102 -8.54 10.89 0.00
CA PRO A 102 -8.78 9.59 -0.62
C PRO A 102 -10.08 9.58 -1.45
N MET A 103 -11.08 10.36 -1.06
CA MET A 103 -12.33 10.46 -1.81
C MET A 103 -12.15 11.14 -3.15
N LEU A 104 -11.31 12.18 -3.23
CA LEU A 104 -10.99 12.81 -4.51
C LEU A 104 -10.17 11.88 -5.40
N ALA A 105 -9.27 11.08 -4.85
CA ALA A 105 -8.57 10.06 -5.61
C ALA A 105 -9.54 9.01 -6.17
N TYR A 106 -10.51 8.57 -5.36
CA TYR A 106 -11.53 7.61 -5.78
C TYR A 106 -12.48 8.20 -6.85
N ALA A 107 -13.16 9.30 -6.54
CA ALA A 107 -14.14 9.93 -7.43
C ALA A 107 -13.49 10.57 -8.66
N GLY A 108 -12.26 11.07 -8.52
CA GLY A 108 -11.52 11.69 -9.62
C GLY A 108 -11.15 10.68 -10.70
N GLY A 109 -10.86 9.43 -10.34
CA GLY A 109 -10.53 8.39 -11.31
C GLY A 109 -11.66 8.12 -12.30
N THR A 110 -12.91 8.09 -11.83
CA THR A 110 -14.08 7.82 -12.69
C THR A 110 -14.66 9.09 -13.30
N ASN A 111 -14.78 10.17 -12.52
CA ASN A 111 -15.58 11.34 -12.89
C ASN A 111 -14.75 12.53 -13.37
N LEU A 112 -13.49 12.64 -12.97
CA LEU A 112 -12.63 13.77 -13.34
C LEU A 112 -11.70 13.43 -14.50
N LEU A 113 -11.14 12.22 -14.52
CA LEU A 113 -10.08 11.85 -15.46
C LEU A 113 -10.59 11.81 -16.91
N ASN A 114 -11.72 11.16 -17.15
CA ASN A 114 -12.31 11.04 -18.49
C ASN A 114 -12.66 12.40 -19.14
N PRO A 115 -13.40 13.31 -18.50
CA PRO A 115 -13.68 14.61 -19.11
C PRO A 115 -12.41 15.45 -19.30
N LEU A 116 -11.42 15.32 -18.41
CA LEU A 116 -10.16 16.06 -18.52
C LEU A 116 -9.34 15.59 -19.73
N LEU A 117 -9.29 14.29 -20.00
CA LEU A 117 -8.65 13.73 -21.19
C LEU A 117 -9.36 14.18 -22.48
N SER A 118 -10.69 14.24 -22.45
CA SER A 118 -11.49 14.63 -23.61
C SER A 118 -11.35 16.11 -23.96
N ILE A 119 -11.32 16.99 -22.96
CA ILE A 119 -11.03 18.43 -23.16
C ILE A 119 -9.64 18.66 -23.75
N LEU A 120 -8.67 17.83 -23.38
CA LEU A 120 -7.31 17.91 -23.92
C LEU A 120 -7.18 17.27 -25.32
N PHE A 121 -8.25 16.67 -25.86
CA PHE A 121 -8.29 15.97 -27.15
C PHE A 121 -7.24 14.84 -27.28
N ILE A 122 -6.80 14.24 -26.17
CA ILE A 122 -5.76 13.19 -26.15
C ILE A 122 -6.39 11.78 -26.25
N ASP A 123 -7.71 11.69 -26.33
CA ASP A 123 -8.46 10.42 -26.39
C ASP A 123 -7.94 9.48 -27.49
N ASN A 124 -7.62 10.02 -28.67
CA ASN A 124 -7.08 9.25 -29.78
C ASN A 124 -5.70 8.67 -29.48
N LEU A 125 -4.83 9.42 -28.78
CA LEU A 125 -3.50 8.94 -28.39
C LEU A 125 -3.61 7.85 -27.30
N PHE A 126 -4.53 7.99 -26.35
CA PHE A 126 -4.83 6.95 -25.36
C PHE A 126 -5.49 5.70 -25.96
N ALA A 127 -6.12 5.81 -27.13
CA ALA A 127 -6.63 4.67 -27.89
C ALA A 127 -5.51 3.91 -28.62
N PHE A 128 -4.50 4.60 -29.14
CA PHE A 128 -3.31 3.94 -29.70
C PHE A 128 -2.50 3.19 -28.62
N LEU A 129 -2.51 3.68 -27.38
CA LEU A 129 -1.85 3.01 -26.25
C LEU A 129 -2.55 1.71 -25.81
N THR A 130 -3.64 1.27 -26.44
CA THR A 130 -4.27 -0.03 -26.13
C THR A 130 -3.98 -1.12 -27.16
N VAL A 131 -3.17 -0.83 -28.18
CA VAL A 131 -2.88 -1.78 -29.28
C VAL A 131 -2.04 -2.97 -28.81
N SER A 132 -1.21 -2.83 -27.78
CA SER A 132 -0.42 -3.92 -27.21
C SER A 132 -0.51 -3.96 -25.68
N PRO A 133 -0.31 -5.14 -25.04
CA PRO A 133 -0.33 -5.25 -23.58
C PRO A 133 0.64 -4.31 -22.88
N TRP A 134 1.85 -4.14 -23.42
CA TRP A 134 2.87 -3.24 -22.87
C TRP A 134 2.47 -1.77 -22.97
N LEU A 135 1.87 -1.37 -24.10
CA LEU A 135 1.32 -0.02 -24.23
C LEU A 135 0.14 0.20 -23.26
N GLY A 136 -0.66 -0.84 -23.00
CA GLY A 136 -1.73 -0.80 -22.00
C GLY A 136 -1.21 -0.58 -20.59
N VAL A 137 -0.06 -1.17 -20.23
CA VAL A 137 0.62 -0.90 -18.96
C VAL A 137 1.08 0.57 -18.89
N ILE A 138 1.66 1.10 -19.96
CA ILE A 138 2.08 2.50 -20.04
C ILE A 138 0.87 3.44 -19.88
N LYS A 139 -0.25 3.12 -20.53
CA LYS A 139 -1.52 3.83 -20.36
C LYS A 139 -1.95 3.84 -18.90
N GLY A 140 -1.95 2.68 -18.24
CA GLY A 140 -2.26 2.54 -16.82
C GLY A 140 -1.40 3.45 -15.95
N ILE A 141 -0.06 3.35 -16.08
CA ILE A 141 0.88 4.18 -15.34
C ILE A 141 0.63 5.67 -15.58
N ALA A 142 0.42 6.08 -16.83
CA ALA A 142 0.17 7.46 -17.19
C ALA A 142 -1.13 7.99 -16.56
N THR A 143 -2.24 7.24 -16.67
CA THR A 143 -3.53 7.63 -16.07
C THR A 143 -3.45 7.71 -14.54
N THR A 144 -2.83 6.74 -13.88
CA THR A 144 -2.67 6.74 -12.42
C THR A 144 -1.82 7.91 -11.95
N LEU A 145 -0.70 8.20 -12.62
CA LEU A 145 0.15 9.36 -12.28
C LEU A 145 -0.55 10.69 -12.52
N LEU A 146 -1.31 10.81 -13.61
CA LEU A 146 -2.07 12.02 -13.92
C LEU A 146 -3.13 12.29 -12.84
N LEU A 147 -3.86 11.26 -12.44
CA LEU A 147 -4.82 11.36 -11.35
C LEU A 147 -4.13 11.73 -10.04
N ALA A 148 -3.06 11.02 -9.68
CA ALA A 148 -2.33 11.24 -8.44
C ALA A 148 -1.75 12.65 -8.35
N TYR A 149 -1.27 13.21 -9.47
CA TYR A 149 -0.78 14.58 -9.53
C TYR A 149 -1.91 15.60 -9.42
N THR A 150 -3.04 15.33 -10.07
CA THR A 150 -4.25 16.15 -9.95
C THR A 150 -4.70 16.23 -8.50
N VAL A 151 -4.88 15.09 -7.82
CA VAL A 151 -5.24 15.03 -6.39
C VAL A 151 -4.24 15.78 -5.52
N LYS A 152 -2.94 15.64 -5.81
CA LYS A 152 -1.89 16.39 -5.11
C LYS A 152 -2.03 17.91 -5.28
N ILE A 153 -2.37 18.41 -6.47
CA ILE A 153 -2.61 19.84 -6.69
C ILE A 153 -3.80 20.32 -5.85
N PHE A 154 -4.92 19.59 -5.88
CA PHE A 154 -6.11 19.92 -5.10
C PHE A 154 -5.85 19.90 -3.59
N THR A 155 -5.13 18.89 -3.12
CA THR A 155 -4.73 18.75 -1.71
C THR A 155 -3.84 19.90 -1.26
N LYS A 156 -2.85 20.32 -2.06
CA LYS A 156 -2.02 21.50 -1.77
C LYS A 156 -2.80 22.81 -1.77
N ARG A 157 -3.91 22.88 -2.51
CA ARG A 157 -4.82 24.03 -2.50
C ARG A 157 -5.86 23.95 -1.38
N ASN A 158 -5.74 22.99 -0.47
CA ASN A 158 -6.70 22.72 0.61
C ASN A 158 -8.14 22.46 0.12
N ILE A 159 -8.29 21.98 -1.12
CA ILE A 159 -9.60 21.60 -1.67
C ILE A 159 -9.81 20.12 -1.37
N PHE A 160 -10.55 19.85 -0.31
CA PHE A 160 -10.85 18.50 0.16
C PHE A 160 -12.26 18.10 -0.23
N TRP A 161 -12.40 16.91 -0.81
CA TRP A 161 -13.70 16.29 -0.98
C TRP A 161 -13.97 15.45 0.27
N ARG A 162 -14.92 15.89 1.10
CA ARG A 162 -15.35 15.17 2.30
C ARG A 162 -16.63 14.37 1.96
N THR A 163 -16.74 13.17 2.51
CA THR A 163 -17.96 12.36 2.51
C THR A 163 -19.02 12.96 3.41
#